data_AF-A0A2T3KIM1-F1
#
_entry.id   AF-A0A2T3KIM1-F1
#
_cell.length_a   1.000
_cell.length_b   1.000
_cell.length_c   1.000
_cell.angle_alpha   90.00
_cell.angle_beta   90.00
_cell.angle_gamma   90.00
#
_symmetry.space_group_name_H-M   'P 1'
#
loop_
_entity.id
_entity.type
_entity.pdbx_description
1 polymer ?
#
loop_
_entity_poly.entity_id
_entity_poly.type
_entity_poly.pdbx_seq_one_letter_code
_entity_poly.pdbx_strand_id
1 'polypeptide(L)' 'MKKEKYNKIANHIFKVEAVRVAVYDVITHSMTAYRAEIVHGVTPNTLNRYVKKFNIEREYLQSMGLKTK' A
#
# COMPACT_ATOMS: atom_id res chain seq x y z
N MET A 1 -6.91 6.14 -5.02
CA MET A 1 -5.83 5.95 -6.02
C MET A 1 -6.26 4.85 -7.01
N LYS A 2 -5.93 4.94 -8.30
CA LYS A 2 -6.27 3.89 -9.28
C LYS A 2 -5.44 2.61 -9.04
N LYS A 3 -6.07 1.44 -9.19
CA LYS A 3 -5.45 0.11 -8.97
C LYS A 3 -4.18 -0.13 -9.81
N GLU A 4 -4.14 0.35 -11.04
CA GLU A 4 -2.95 0.22 -11.90
C GLU A 4 -1.73 0.99 -11.37
N LYS A 5 -1.94 2.23 -10.91
CA LYS A 5 -0.90 3.06 -10.29
C LYS A 5 -0.40 2.45 -8.99
N TYR A 6 -1.31 1.85 -8.22
CA TYR A 6 -0.95 1.08 -7.05
C TYR A 6 -0.06 -0.11 -7.40
N ASN A 7 -0.49 -0.95 -8.35
CA ASN A 7 0.21 -2.19 -8.71
C ASN A 7 1.65 -1.94 -9.16
N LYS A 8 1.91 -0.84 -9.89
CA LYS A 8 3.27 -0.46 -10.29
C LYS A 8 4.22 -0.31 -9.11
N ILE A 9 3.78 0.34 -8.03
CA ILE A 9 4.58 0.54 -6.82
C ILE A 9 4.58 -0.73 -5.96
N ALA A 10 3.40 -1.33 -5.79
CA ALA A 10 3.13 -2.44 -4.90
C ALA A 10 3.90 -3.72 -5.27
N ASN A 11 4.05 -4.02 -6.56
CA ASN A 11 4.74 -5.21 -7.03
C ASN A 11 6.24 -5.24 -6.67
N HIS A 12 6.86 -4.08 -6.45
CA HIS A 12 8.25 -3.99 -6.00
C HIS A 12 8.39 -4.09 -4.47
N ILE A 13 7.31 -3.82 -3.73
CA ILE A 13 7.33 -3.71 -2.27
C ILE A 13 6.86 -4.99 -1.60
N PHE A 14 5.77 -5.57 -2.09
CA PHE A 14 5.07 -6.68 -1.43
C PHE A 14 5.35 -7.99 -2.14
N LYS A 15 5.77 -9.00 -1.36
CA LYS A 15 5.89 -10.39 -1.83
C LYS A 15 4.66 -11.22 -1.48
N VAL A 16 3.86 -10.78 -0.52
CA VAL A 16 2.68 -11.49 0.00
C VAL A 16 1.42 -10.75 -0.44
N GLU A 17 0.50 -11.48 -1.08
CA GLU A 17 -0.72 -10.90 -1.64
C GLU A 17 -1.64 -10.29 -0.57
N ALA A 18 -1.82 -10.96 0.57
CA ALA A 18 -2.68 -10.45 1.66
C ALA A 18 -2.21 -9.07 2.16
N VAL A 19 -0.88 -8.88 2.30
CA VAL A 19 -0.28 -7.60 2.70
C VAL A 19 -0.52 -6.54 1.63
N ARG A 20 -0.38 -6.91 0.35
CA ARG A 20 -0.65 -6.01 -0.78
C ARG A 20 -2.10 -5.53 -0.74
N VAL A 21 -3.07 -6.44 -0.70
CA VAL A 21 -4.49 -6.06 -0.71
C VAL A 21 -4.85 -5.21 0.52
N ALA A 22 -4.37 -5.59 1.71
CA ALA A 22 -4.59 -4.82 2.92
C ALA A 22 -4.05 -3.38 2.83
N VAL A 23 -2.84 -3.19 2.29
CA VAL A 23 -2.26 -1.85 2.11
C VAL A 23 -3.08 -1.04 1.09
N TYR A 24 -3.52 -1.66 -0.02
CA TYR A 24 -4.37 -0.99 -1.00
C TYR A 24 -5.65 -0.44 -0.37
N ASP A 25 -6.31 -1.23 0.47
CA ASP A 25 -7.55 -0.83 1.10
C ASP A 25 -7.37 0.35 2.06
N VAL A 26 -6.29 0.32 2.84
CA VAL A 26 -5.94 1.42 3.76
C VAL A 26 -5.62 2.71 3.01
N ILE A 27 -4.75 2.68 2.01
CA ILE A 27 -4.32 3.90 1.31
C ILE A 27 -5.38 4.49 0.38
N THR A 28 -6.35 3.67 -0.04
CA THR A 28 -7.52 4.14 -0.80
C THR A 28 -8.69 4.52 0.09
N HIS A 29 -8.55 4.35 1.40
CA HIS A 29 -9.59 4.60 2.40
C HIS A 29 -10.85 3.76 2.18
N SER A 30 -10.75 2.58 1.55
CA SER A 30 -11.86 1.63 1.45
C SER A 30 -12.11 0.93 2.80
N MET A 31 -11.07 0.83 3.64
CA MET A 31 -11.15 0.29 5.00
C MET A 31 -10.21 1.05 5.95
N THR A 32 -10.55 1.01 7.24
CA THR A 32 -9.62 1.41 8.30
C THR A 32 -8.51 0.38 8.44
N ALA A 33 -7.35 0.79 8.98
CA ALA A 33 -6.23 -0.13 9.24
C ALA A 33 -6.67 -1.34 10.08
N TYR A 34 -7.38 -1.09 11.19
CA TYR A 34 -7.93 -2.13 12.05
C TYR A 34 -8.81 -3.15 11.30
N ARG A 35 -9.69 -2.67 10.41
CA ARG A 35 -10.56 -3.58 9.66
C ARG A 35 -9.78 -4.38 8.61
N ALA A 36 -8.79 -3.76 7.97
CA ALA A 36 -7.91 -4.43 7.01
C ALA A 36 -7.03 -5.51 7.67
N GLU A 37 -6.56 -5.29 8.90
CA GLU A 37 -5.82 -6.29 9.69
C GLU A 37 -6.64 -7.56 9.89
N ILE A 38 -7.89 -7.41 10.30
CA ILE A 38 -8.80 -8.54 10.56
C ILE A 38 -9.17 -9.26 9.26
N VAL A 39 -9.61 -8.53 8.23
CA VAL A 39 -10.12 -9.12 6.99
C VAL A 39 -9.04 -9.87 6.23
N HIS A 40 -7.81 -9.34 6.21
CA HIS A 40 -6.71 -9.90 5.42
C HIS A 40 -5.75 -10.75 6.25
N GLY A 41 -6.00 -10.91 7.56
CA GLY A 41 -5.13 -11.70 8.45
C GLY A 41 -3.71 -11.13 8.56
N VAL A 42 -3.55 -9.81 8.51
CA VAL A 42 -2.25 -9.14 8.55
C VAL A 42 -2.06 -8.51 9.94
N THR A 43 -0.91 -8.76 10.57
CA THR A 43 -0.65 -8.16 11.90
C THR A 43 -0.57 -6.64 11.83
N PRO A 44 -0.95 -5.91 12.89
CA PRO A 44 -0.90 -4.45 12.91
C PRO A 44 0.49 -3.88 12.61
N ASN A 45 1.54 -4.51 13.16
CA ASN A 45 2.92 -4.11 12.92
C ASN A 45 3.33 -4.30 11.46
N THR A 46 2.93 -5.42 10.86
CA THR A 46 3.17 -5.69 9.44
C THR A 46 2.47 -4.64 8.58
N LEU A 47 1.17 -4.41 8.81
CA LEU A 47 0.40 -3.47 8.01
C LEU A 47 0.96 -2.04 8.11
N ASN A 48 1.20 -1.54 9.32
CA ASN A 48 1.74 -0.20 9.52
C ASN A 48 3.10 0.00 8.86
N ARG A 49 4.01 -0.98 8.99
CA ARG A 49 5.32 -0.94 8.33
C ARG A 49 5.19 -0.80 6.82
N TYR A 50 4.28 -1.56 6.22
CA TYR A 50 4.11 -1.64 4.78
C TYR A 50 3.32 -0.46 4.21
N VAL A 51 2.35 0.09 4.93
CA VAL A 51 1.71 1.38 4.59
C VAL A 51 2.73 2.51 4.59
N LYS A 52 3.58 2.58 5.62
CA LYS A 52 4.65 3.60 5.70
C LYS A 52 5.65 3.44 4.54
N LYS A 53 6.11 2.21 4.28
CA LYS A 53 7.03 1.92 3.17
C LYS A 53 6.43 2.32 1.81
N PHE A 54 5.14 2.03 1.60
CA PHE A 54 4.45 2.42 0.37
C PHE A 54 4.38 3.94 0.20
N ASN A 55 4.06 4.68 1.26
CA ASN A 55 3.97 6.15 1.18
C ASN A 55 5.34 6.79 0.90
N ILE A 56 6.42 6.28 1.50
CA ILE A 56 7.79 6.73 1.21
C ILE A 56 8.13 6.51 -0.26
N GLU A 57 7.86 5.33 -0.81
CA GLU A 57 8.13 5.03 -2.21
C GLU A 57 7.32 5.94 -3.15
N ARG A 58 6.04 6.18 -2.79
CA ARG A 58 5.17 7.08 -3.54
C ARG A 58 5.72 8.52 -3.53
N GLU A 59 6.16 9.02 -2.39
CA GLU A 59 6.75 10.35 -2.24
C GLU A 59 8.05 10.49 -3.03
N TYR A 60 8.91 9.46 -2.99
CA TYR A 60 10.14 9.40 -3.78
C TYR A 60 9.86 9.44 -5.30
N LEU A 61 8.91 8.64 -5.78
CA LEU A 61 8.52 8.67 -7.20
C LEU A 61 7.93 10.03 -7.62
N GLN A 62 7.18 10.69 -6.73
CA GLN A 62 6.65 12.03 -6.98
C GLN A 62 7.75 13.09 -7.04
N SER A 63 8.77 13.02 -6.16
CA SER A 63 9.86 13.99 -6.12
C SER A 63 10.79 13.89 -7.33
N MET A 64 10.91 12.70 -7.95
CA MET A 64 11.67 12.50 -9.18
C MET A 64 10.99 13.05 -10.45
N GLY A 65 9.84 13.72 -10.33
CA GLY A 65 9.14 14.28 -11.49
C GLY A 65 8.53 13.22 -12.42
N LEU A 66 8.54 11.94 -12.02
CA LEU A 66 7.74 10.90 -12.62
C LEU A 66 6.27 11.21 -12.30
N LYS A 67 5.68 12.11 -13.10
CA LYS A 67 4.23 12.26 -13.19
C LYS A 67 3.72 10.88 -13.55
N THR A 68 3.26 10.18 -12.54
CA THR A 68 2.49 8.94 -12.63
C THR A 68 1.15 9.32 -13.23
N LYS A 69 1.18 9.66 -14.53
CA LYS A 69 0.04 9.81 -15.43
C LYS A 69 -0.66 8.45 -15.55
#